data_AF-A0A4Q9FIS6-F1
#
_entry.id   AF-A0A4Q9FIS6-F1
#
_cell.length_a   1.000
_cell.length_b   1.000
_cell.length_c   1.000
_cell.angle_alpha   90.00
_cell.angle_beta   90.00
_cell.angle_gamma   90.00
#
_symmetry.space_group_name_H-M   'P 1'
#
loop_
_entity.id
_entity.type
_entity.pdbx_description
1 polymer ?
#
loop_
_entity_poly.entity_id
_entity_poly.type
_entity_poly.pdbx_seq_one_letter_code
_entity_poly.pdbx_strand_id
1 'polypeptide(L)'
;MNTKKILMCSGIVLFALSLSSFKLAHPIEKAPITYKIQEGFIVYATYDGQNNDGYNFVVTDKKGKKNTLTFQNIEEPVLSVFDLSTDTFVGTKFKVTFNKEMKASNDEVNTITKLEKL
;
A
#
# COMPACT_ATOMS: atom_id res chain seq x y z
N MET A 1 44.76 52.13 -47.58
CA MET A 1 46.06 51.97 -46.91
C MET A 1 46.07 50.59 -46.25
N ASN A 2 47.08 49.79 -46.58
CA ASN A 2 47.29 48.42 -46.13
C ASN A 2 47.72 48.35 -44.65
N THR A 3 47.38 47.27 -43.94
CA THR A 3 48.14 46.59 -42.84
C THR A 3 47.27 45.45 -42.29
N LYS A 4 47.48 44.18 -42.69
CA LYS A 4 48.39 43.14 -42.18
C LYS A 4 48.28 42.80 -40.67
N LYS A 5 47.75 41.58 -40.46
CA LYS A 5 47.76 40.59 -39.36
C LYS A 5 48.68 40.80 -38.14
N ILE A 6 48.20 40.37 -36.96
CA ILE A 6 48.86 39.69 -35.81
C ILE A 6 47.69 39.04 -35.00
N LEU A 7 47.48 37.71 -34.98
CA LEU A 7 48.11 36.60 -34.23
C LEU A 7 47.81 36.58 -32.70
N MET A 8 47.35 35.40 -32.22
CA MET A 8 47.41 34.86 -30.83
C MET A 8 46.39 35.44 -29.82
N CYS A 9 45.73 34.70 -28.90
CA CYS A 9 45.91 33.40 -28.23
C CYS A 9 44.51 32.81 -27.92
N SER A 10 44.26 31.51 -28.09
CA SER A 10 44.47 30.45 -27.09
C SER A 10 43.98 30.82 -25.68
N GLY A 11 42.94 30.13 -25.20
CA GLY A 11 42.49 30.27 -23.82
C GLY A 11 41.08 29.75 -23.52
N ILE A 12 40.75 28.53 -23.94
CA ILE A 12 39.65 27.80 -23.29
C ILE A 12 40.17 27.37 -21.91
N VAL A 13 39.92 28.18 -20.89
CA VAL A 13 40.10 27.81 -19.48
C VAL A 13 38.84 28.21 -18.74
N LEU A 14 37.82 27.36 -18.84
CA LEU A 14 36.63 27.38 -18.00
C LEU A 14 36.36 25.94 -17.55
N PHE A 15 37.32 25.38 -16.81
CA PHE A 15 37.15 24.09 -16.13
C PHE A 15 37.97 24.06 -14.84
N ALA A 16 37.52 24.79 -13.82
CA ALA A 16 38.06 24.67 -12.47
C ALA A 16 37.00 25.08 -11.42
N LEU A 17 35.87 24.36 -11.39
CA LEU A 17 34.93 24.41 -10.26
C LEU A 17 34.38 23.01 -9.92
N SER A 18 35.28 22.05 -9.67
CA SER A 18 34.83 20.70 -9.28
C SER A 18 35.71 20.06 -8.22
N LEU A 19 35.83 20.68 -7.04
CA LEU A 19 36.19 19.96 -5.81
C LEU A 19 35.44 20.58 -4.62
N SER A 20 34.11 20.45 -4.63
CA SER A 20 33.32 20.65 -3.41
C SER A 20 33.44 19.42 -2.53
N SER A 21 33.99 19.65 -1.34
CA SER A 21 34.14 18.77 -0.20
C SER A 21 33.01 17.76 0.01
N PHE A 22 33.30 16.47 -0.15
CA PHE A 22 32.52 15.44 0.53
C PHE A 22 33.09 15.23 1.94
N LYS A 23 32.50 15.90 2.92
CA LYS A 23 32.38 15.35 4.26
C LYS A 23 30.92 15.41 4.66
N LEU A 24 30.22 14.31 4.45
CA LEU A 24 28.98 14.05 5.16
C LEU A 24 29.04 12.62 5.68
N ALA A 25 29.58 12.48 6.90
CA ALA A 25 29.27 11.34 7.73
C ALA A 25 27.77 11.45 8.03
N HIS A 26 26.94 10.80 7.21
CA HIS A 26 25.54 10.70 7.50
C HIS A 26 25.38 9.83 8.75
N PRO A 27 24.67 10.29 9.79
CA PRO A 27 24.14 9.35 10.77
C PRO A 27 23.31 8.33 10.00
N ILE A 28 23.38 7.07 10.39
CA ILE A 28 22.55 6.00 9.82
C ILE A 28 21.09 6.41 10.02
N GLU A 29 20.49 7.04 9.01
CA GLU A 29 19.05 7.21 8.93
C GLU A 29 18.47 5.81 8.80
N LYS A 30 17.73 5.38 9.81
CA LYS A 30 16.85 4.22 9.68
C LYS A 30 15.95 4.51 8.49
N ALA A 31 16.08 3.71 7.43
CA ALA A 31 15.23 3.81 6.26
C ALA A 31 13.75 3.87 6.69
N PRO A 32 12.94 4.77 6.11
CA PRO A 32 11.52 4.83 6.43
C PRO A 32 10.89 3.49 6.04
N ILE A 33 10.37 2.78 7.05
CA ILE A 33 9.47 1.64 6.87
C ILE A 33 8.30 2.12 6.01
N THR A 34 8.32 1.73 4.73
CA THR A 34 7.32 2.13 3.75
C THR A 34 6.15 1.16 3.84
N TYR A 35 5.08 1.57 4.51
CA TYR A 35 3.81 0.86 4.50
C TYR A 35 3.14 1.08 3.14
N LYS A 36 2.90 0.01 2.38
CA LYS A 36 2.10 0.09 1.15
C LYS A 36 0.64 -0.17 1.51
N ILE A 37 -0.16 0.90 1.48
CA ILE A 37 -1.60 0.83 1.65
C ILE A 37 -2.26 0.87 0.27
N GLN A 38 -3.20 -0.04 0.04
CA GLN A 38 -4.05 -0.05 -1.14
C GLN A 38 -5.51 -0.04 -0.67
N GLU A 39 -6.28 0.94 -1.11
CA GLU A 39 -7.61 1.22 -0.58
C GLU A 39 -8.73 0.87 -1.56
N GLY A 40 -9.93 0.62 -1.03
CA GLY A 40 -11.16 0.59 -1.81
C GLY A 40 -11.38 -0.68 -2.64
N PHE A 41 -10.79 -1.82 -2.25
CA PHE A 41 -11.13 -3.10 -2.87
C PHE A 41 -12.57 -3.49 -2.55
N ILE A 42 -13.24 -4.14 -3.50
CA ILE A 42 -14.62 -4.61 -3.33
C ILE A 42 -14.70 -6.10 -3.64
N VAL A 43 -15.34 -6.85 -2.76
CA VAL A 43 -15.68 -8.26 -2.99
C VAL A 43 -17.11 -8.56 -2.55
N TYR A 44 -17.75 -9.48 -3.26
CA TYR A 44 -19.08 -9.98 -2.93
C TYR A 44 -18.94 -11.37 -2.33
N ALA A 45 -19.18 -11.50 -1.03
CA ALA A 45 -18.84 -12.70 -0.28
C ALA A 45 -19.86 -13.00 0.82
N THR A 46 -19.96 -14.26 1.21
CA THR A 46 -20.86 -14.72 2.27
C THR A 46 -20.11 -14.81 3.59
N TYR A 47 -20.59 -14.16 4.64
CA TYR A 47 -19.96 -14.24 5.96
C TYR A 47 -20.05 -15.66 6.53
N ASP A 48 -18.94 -16.17 7.04
CA ASP A 48 -18.75 -17.56 7.47
C ASP A 48 -18.31 -17.68 8.94
N GLY A 49 -18.37 -16.57 9.68
CA GLY A 49 -18.01 -16.51 11.10
C GLY A 49 -16.66 -15.86 11.36
N GLN A 50 -16.31 -15.75 12.65
CA GLN A 50 -15.03 -15.23 13.13
C GLN A 50 -14.20 -16.36 13.75
N ASN A 51 -12.89 -16.35 13.52
CA ASN A 51 -11.93 -17.21 14.19
C ASN A 51 -10.75 -16.38 14.73
N ASN A 52 -9.70 -17.05 15.21
CA ASN A 52 -8.51 -16.39 15.75
C ASN A 52 -7.72 -15.57 14.72
N ASP A 53 -7.91 -15.84 13.43
CA ASP A 53 -7.21 -15.15 12.33
C ASP A 53 -8.00 -13.94 11.80
N GLY A 54 -9.30 -13.84 12.14
CA GLY A 54 -10.17 -12.73 11.79
C GLY A 54 -11.57 -13.14 11.35
N TYR A 55 -12.19 -12.28 10.54
CA TYR A 55 -13.55 -12.44 10.01
C TYR A 55 -13.50 -13.15 8.66
N ASN A 56 -14.15 -14.31 8.55
CA ASN A 56 -14.11 -15.15 7.37
C ASN A 56 -15.29 -14.88 6.45
N PHE A 57 -15.00 -14.81 5.16
CA PHE A 57 -16.00 -14.66 4.10
C PHE A 57 -15.70 -15.63 2.96
N VAL A 58 -16.72 -16.32 2.48
CA VAL A 58 -16.61 -17.25 1.37
C VAL A 58 -16.97 -16.57 0.05
N VAL A 59 -16.05 -16.61 -0.90
CA VAL A 59 -16.26 -16.23 -2.29
C VAL A 59 -16.41 -17.49 -3.13
N THR A 60 -17.48 -17.55 -3.92
CA THR A 60 -17.68 -18.62 -4.90
C THR A 60 -17.31 -18.11 -6.28
N ASP A 61 -16.36 -18.77 -6.95
CA ASP A 61 -15.96 -18.40 -8.30
C ASP A 61 -16.99 -18.85 -9.36
N LYS A 62 -16.75 -18.50 -10.62
CA LYS A 62 -17.64 -18.86 -11.74
C LYS A 62 -17.76 -20.38 -11.98
N LYS A 63 -16.84 -21.18 -11.44
CA LYS A 63 -16.83 -22.64 -11.55
C LYS A 63 -17.43 -23.31 -10.30
N GLY A 64 -17.97 -22.53 -9.35
CA GLY A 64 -18.52 -23.04 -8.11
C GLY A 64 -17.47 -23.36 -7.04
N LYS A 65 -16.20 -23.05 -7.27
CA LYS A 65 -15.16 -23.27 -6.25
C LYS A 65 -15.27 -22.21 -5.18
N LYS A 66 -15.39 -22.66 -3.93
CA LYS A 66 -15.38 -21.81 -2.74
C LYS A 66 -13.95 -21.49 -2.33
N ASN A 67 -13.68 -20.22 -2.04
CA ASN A 67 -12.43 -19.75 -1.44
C ASN A 67 -12.78 -18.88 -0.24
N THR A 68 -12.03 -19.02 0.85
CA THR A 68 -12.21 -18.20 2.06
C THR A 68 -11.27 -16.99 2.00
N LEU A 69 -11.82 -15.82 2.30
CA LEU A 69 -11.10 -14.58 2.54
C LEU A 69 -11.21 -14.25 4.03
N THR A 70 -10.07 -13.98 4.67
CA THR A 70 -10.02 -13.62 6.08
C THR A 70 -9.60 -12.17 6.23
N PHE A 71 -10.44 -11.37 6.88
CA PHE A 71 -10.16 -9.98 7.22
C PHE A 71 -9.70 -9.91 8.67
N GLN A 72 -8.47 -9.45 8.89
CA GLN A 72 -7.88 -9.39 10.24
C GLN A 72 -8.57 -8.31 11.08
N ASN A 73 -8.99 -7.22 10.43
CA ASN A 73 -9.58 -6.07 11.08
C ASN A 73 -10.90 -5.64 10.42
N ILE A 74 -11.68 -4.90 11.18
CA ILE A 74 -12.91 -4.24 10.75
C ILE A 74 -12.97 -2.89 11.45
N GLU A 75 -13.39 -1.85 10.75
CA GLU A 75 -13.53 -0.54 11.35
C GLU A 75 -14.73 -0.51 12.31
N GLU A 76 -14.55 0.13 13.47
CA GLU A 76 -15.56 0.29 14.52
C GLU A 76 -16.95 0.74 14.02
N PRO A 77 -17.06 1.72 13.08
CA PRO A 77 -18.38 2.11 12.55
C PRO A 77 -19.12 0.95 11.89
N VAL A 78 -18.41 0.01 11.26
CA VAL A 78 -19.02 -1.16 10.63
C VAL A 78 -19.52 -2.15 11.70
N LEU A 79 -18.73 -2.40 12.75
CA LEU A 79 -19.12 -3.28 13.86
C LEU A 79 -20.35 -2.76 14.62
N SER A 80 -20.50 -1.44 14.73
CA SER A 80 -21.67 -0.84 15.38
C SER A 80 -23.00 -1.16 14.67
N VAL A 81 -22.94 -1.48 13.37
CA VAL A 81 -24.10 -1.82 12.55
C VAL A 81 -24.22 -3.33 12.37
N PHE A 82 -23.08 -4.02 12.22
CA PHE A 82 -22.99 -5.45 11.96
C PHE A 82 -22.12 -6.08 13.05
N ASP A 83 -22.77 -6.58 14.10
CA ASP A 83 -22.07 -7.35 15.13
C ASP A 83 -21.66 -8.72 14.59
N LEU A 84 -20.46 -8.77 14.02
CA LEU A 84 -19.82 -9.97 13.48
C LEU A 84 -19.05 -10.75 14.57
N SER A 85 -19.19 -10.40 15.85
CA SER A 85 -18.67 -11.23 16.95
C SER A 85 -19.61 -12.40 17.29
N THR A 86 -20.84 -12.36 16.74
CA THR A 86 -21.86 -13.39 16.91
C THR A 86 -22.18 -14.08 15.58
N ASP A 87 -22.85 -15.23 15.65
CA ASP A 87 -23.25 -15.99 14.45
C ASP A 87 -24.47 -15.39 13.71
N THR A 88 -24.99 -14.25 14.15
CA THR A 88 -26.24 -13.63 13.65
C THR A 88 -26.24 -13.44 12.13
N PHE A 89 -25.08 -13.15 11.54
CA PHE A 89 -24.94 -12.87 10.11
C PHE A 89 -24.35 -14.03 9.32
N VAL A 90 -24.05 -15.19 9.93
CA VAL A 90 -23.47 -16.34 9.21
C VAL A 90 -24.40 -16.76 8.08
N GLY A 91 -23.83 -16.99 6.89
CA GLY A 91 -24.58 -17.27 5.66
C GLY A 91 -25.15 -16.03 4.95
N THR A 92 -25.04 -14.83 5.54
CA THR A 92 -25.45 -13.59 4.88
C THR A 92 -24.44 -13.15 3.84
N LYS A 93 -24.93 -12.76 2.65
CA LYS A 93 -24.09 -12.21 1.59
C LYS A 93 -23.92 -10.71 1.78
N PHE A 94 -22.69 -10.25 1.63
CA PHE A 94 -22.32 -8.84 1.71
C PHE A 94 -21.56 -8.41 0.47
N LYS A 95 -21.68 -7.13 0.15
CA LYS A 95 -20.67 -6.38 -0.57
C LYS A 95 -19.70 -5.81 0.49
N VAL A 96 -18.47 -6.30 0.46
CA VAL A 96 -17.39 -5.94 1.39
C VAL A 96 -16.47 -4.96 0.70
N THR A 97 -16.28 -3.77 1.29
CA THR A 97 -15.22 -2.84 0.91
C THR A 97 -14.11 -2.91 1.95
N PHE A 98 -12.86 -3.00 1.49
CA PHE A 98 -11.72 -3.20 2.37
C PHE A 98 -10.43 -2.59 1.83
N ASN A 99 -9.50 -2.36 2.74
CA ASN A 99 -8.15 -1.88 2.45
C ASN A 99 -7.14 -2.99 2.73
N LYS A 100 -6.03 -2.97 1.99
CA LYS A 100 -4.88 -3.85 2.16
C LYS A 100 -3.67 -3.06 2.64
N GLU A 101 -3.06 -3.50 3.71
CA GLU A 101 -1.79 -2.95 4.21
C GLU A 101 -0.71 -4.04 4.19
N MET A 102 0.44 -3.73 3.61
CA MET A 102 1.63 -4.57 3.74
C MET A 102 2.45 -4.12 4.96
N LYS A 103 2.54 -4.98 5.98
CA LYS A 103 3.40 -4.74 7.14
C LYS A 103 4.87 -4.90 6.78
N ALA A 104 5.75 -4.32 7.60
CA ALA A 104 7.21 -4.44 7.46
C ALA A 104 7.71 -5.91 7.52
N SER A 105 6.94 -6.81 8.11
CA SER A 105 7.18 -8.26 8.14
C SER A 105 6.83 -8.99 6.83
N ASN A 106 6.29 -8.28 5.83
CA ASN A 106 5.65 -8.83 4.64
C ASN A 106 4.33 -9.58 4.91
N ASP A 107 3.68 -9.28 6.03
CA ASP A 107 2.32 -9.75 6.29
C ASP A 107 1.30 -8.80 5.63
N GLU A 108 0.35 -9.36 4.88
CA GLU A 108 -0.80 -8.61 4.36
C GLU A 108 -1.89 -8.54 5.45
N VAL A 109 -2.37 -7.34 5.74
CA VAL A 109 -3.50 -7.10 6.63
C VAL A 109 -4.65 -6.51 5.83
N ASN A 110 -5.79 -7.20 5.90
CA ASN A 110 -7.04 -6.81 5.28
C ASN A 110 -7.97 -6.19 6.33
N THR A 111 -8.38 -4.95 6.13
CA THR A 111 -9.27 -4.20 7.02
C THR A 111 -10.57 -3.87 6.32
N ILE A 112 -11.70 -4.36 6.82
CA ILE A 112 -13.04 -4.03 6.31
C ILE A 112 -13.39 -2.59 6.70
N THR A 113 -13.74 -1.78 5.70
CA THR A 113 -14.13 -0.36 5.87
C THR A 113 -15.61 -0.12 5.59
N LYS A 114 -16.26 -1.05 4.89
CA LYS A 114 -17.71 -1.00 4.66
C LYS A 114 -18.31 -2.39 4.43
N LEU A 115 -19.51 -2.60 4.98
CA LEU A 115 -20.37 -3.74 4.65
C LEU A 115 -21.73 -3.25 4.17
N GLU A 116 -22.22 -3.86 3.10
CA GLU A 116 -23.58 -3.67 2.60
C GLU A 116 -24.22 -5.05 2.45
N LYS A 117 -25.29 -5.33 3.20
CA LYS A 117 -26.03 -6.60 3.11
C LYS A 117 -26.76 -6.68 1.76
N LEU A 118 -26.76 -7.86 1.14
CA LEU A 118 -27.36 -8.13 -0.18
C LEU A 118 -28.58 -9.05 -0.09
#